data_AF-A0A023GAI1-F1
#
_entry.id   AF-A0A023GAI1-F1
#
_cell.length_a   1.000
_cell.length_b   1.000
_cell.length_c   1.000
_cell.angle_alpha   90.00
_cell.angle_beta   90.00
_cell.angle_gamma   90.00
#
_symmetry.space_group_name_H-M   'P 1'
#
loop_
_entity.id
_entity.type
_entity.pdbx_description
1 polymer ?
#
loop_
_entity_poly.entity_id
_entity_poly.type
_entity_poly.pdbx_seq_one_letter_code
_entity_poly.pdbx_strand_id
1 'polypeptide(L)'
;TGASGGSRWSRAFLNERLGIDVATSDIKRAAKPFLTCTFWLDAMSFSAVTMGMVMFVSMSTDYAVDQGISSADAVFLLHAYSISDILIRPLTGLAVDSTVLSLESTMLLGFLAQAIAFEMLAWFRALHVILVASALMGATCGSRIALQAPTLVKNFGMENLPTMIGAMSWCMGVVLMLRPPIIGYFRDTLGSYTGLMHAAAACNTLFVVVWAAKLVQRRTQCWRKERDCRTPEETTC
;
A
#
# COMPACT_ATOMS: atom_id res chain seq x y z
N THR A 1 29.93 35.66 44.36
CA THR A 1 30.22 34.67 43.30
C THR A 1 29.62 33.33 43.69
N GLY A 2 28.39 33.01 43.27
CA GLY A 2 27.77 31.74 43.64
C GLY A 2 26.31 31.64 43.25
N ALA A 3 26.02 31.26 42.00
CA ALA A 3 24.65 30.91 41.56
C ALA A 3 24.61 30.17 40.22
N SER A 4 25.51 29.23 39.93
CA SER A 4 25.46 28.46 38.67
C SER A 4 25.63 26.94 38.79
N GLY A 5 25.87 26.40 40.00
CA GLY A 5 26.16 24.97 40.21
C GLY A 5 24.95 24.05 40.40
N GLY A 6 23.78 24.57 40.79
CA GLY A 6 22.63 23.74 41.22
C GLY A 6 21.74 23.18 40.10
N SER A 7 21.66 23.85 38.94
CA SER A 7 20.71 23.49 37.88
C SER A 7 21.10 22.24 37.08
N ARG A 8 22.37 21.83 37.11
CA ARG A 8 22.87 20.66 36.38
C ARG A 8 22.65 19.36 37.15
N TRP A 9 22.82 19.42 38.48
CA TRP A 9 22.59 18.28 39.36
C TRP A 9 21.10 17.93 39.52
N SER A 10 20.22 18.92 39.62
CA SER A 10 18.78 18.66 39.65
C SER A 10 18.25 18.07 38.34
N ARG A 11 18.77 18.49 37.18
CA ARG A 11 18.40 17.91 35.88
C ARG A 11 18.87 16.47 35.71
N ALA A 12 20.11 16.17 36.07
CA ALA A 12 20.63 14.80 36.02
C ALA A 12 19.85 13.86 36.96
N PHE A 13 19.58 14.31 38.19
CA PHE A 13 18.82 13.54 39.17
C PHE A 13 17.35 13.33 38.77
N LEU A 14 16.71 14.33 38.15
CA LEU A 14 15.35 14.18 37.61
C LEU A 14 15.32 13.22 36.42
N ASN A 15 16.29 13.27 35.50
CA ASN A 15 16.34 12.34 34.36
C ASN A 15 16.52 10.88 34.80
N GLU A 16 17.32 10.63 35.83
CA GLU A 16 17.59 9.30 36.36
C GLU A 16 16.41 8.71 37.15
N ARG A 17 15.61 9.55 37.82
CA ARG A 17 14.44 9.13 38.61
C ARG A 17 13.12 9.08 37.82
N LEU A 18 12.96 9.91 36.78
CA LEU A 18 11.72 10.01 36.01
C LEU A 18 11.71 9.18 34.71
N GLY A 19 12.82 8.52 34.35
CA GLY A 19 12.88 7.74 33.11
C GLY A 19 12.61 8.55 31.84
N ILE A 20 12.67 9.89 31.90
CA ILE A 20 12.32 10.79 30.80
C ILE A 20 13.33 10.68 29.66
N ASP A 21 14.61 10.46 29.96
CA ASP A 21 15.64 10.22 28.92
C ASP A 21 15.42 8.88 28.21
N VAL A 22 15.02 7.84 28.96
CA VAL A 22 14.67 6.53 28.39
C VAL A 22 13.43 6.67 27.51
N ALA A 23 12.35 7.26 28.04
CA ALA A 23 11.11 7.51 27.30
C ALA A 23 11.32 8.40 26.06
N THR A 24 12.14 9.46 26.13
CA THR A 24 12.45 10.27 24.95
C THR A 24 13.34 9.56 23.96
N SER A 25 14.24 8.67 24.40
CA SER A 25 15.02 7.81 23.51
C SER A 25 14.16 6.75 22.81
N ASP A 26 13.16 6.20 23.50
CA ASP A 26 12.19 5.25 22.98
C ASP A 26 11.23 5.91 22.00
N ILE A 27 10.71 7.10 22.34
CA ILE A 27 9.88 7.91 21.43
C ILE A 27 10.67 8.26 20.18
N LYS A 28 11.94 8.67 20.29
CA LYS A 28 12.79 8.96 19.13
C LYS A 28 13.06 7.71 18.29
N ARG A 29 13.25 6.53 18.90
CA ARG A 29 13.37 5.25 18.18
C ARG A 29 12.09 4.88 17.46
N ALA A 30 10.93 5.03 18.11
CA ALA A 30 9.62 4.76 17.52
C ALA A 30 9.24 5.77 16.43
N ALA A 31 9.71 7.02 16.53
CA ALA A 31 9.39 8.09 15.59
C ALA A 31 10.24 8.10 14.30
N LYS A 32 11.49 7.64 14.37
CA LYS A 32 12.40 7.56 13.22
C LYS A 32 11.80 6.82 12.00
N PRO A 33 11.13 5.66 12.18
CA PRO A 33 10.37 4.99 11.12
C PRO A 33 9.40 5.90 10.36
N PHE A 34 8.62 6.72 11.07
CA PHE A 34 7.60 7.61 10.47
C PHE A 34 8.18 8.71 9.59
N LEU A 35 9.43 9.10 9.81
CA LEU A 35 10.12 10.11 9.01
C LEU A 35 10.75 9.55 7.73
N THR A 36 10.68 8.24 7.51
CA THR A 36 11.33 7.60 6.36
C THR A 36 10.43 7.66 5.12
N CYS A 37 10.98 8.02 3.95
CA CYS A 37 10.24 8.03 2.69
C CYS A 37 9.59 6.67 2.36
N THR A 38 10.22 5.57 2.77
CA THR A 38 9.70 4.21 2.63
C THR A 38 8.37 4.03 3.37
N PHE A 39 8.24 4.60 4.58
CA PHE A 39 7.00 4.53 5.36
C PHE A 39 5.86 5.21 4.60
N TRP A 40 6.07 6.45 4.13
CA TRP A 40 5.06 7.20 3.40
C TRP A 40 4.68 6.55 2.08
N LEU A 41 5.67 6.01 1.35
CA LEU A 41 5.42 5.28 0.10
C LEU A 41 4.58 4.02 0.35
N ASP A 42 4.92 3.23 1.37
CA ASP A 42 4.15 2.04 1.73
C ASP A 42 2.74 2.42 2.22
N ALA A 43 2.63 3.44 3.10
CA ALA A 43 1.37 3.94 3.61
C ALA A 43 0.45 4.45 2.50
N MET A 44 0.97 5.24 1.55
CA MET A 44 0.22 5.73 0.39
C MET A 44 -0.16 4.59 -0.56
N SER A 45 0.72 3.60 -0.73
CA SER A 45 0.42 2.42 -1.55
C SER A 45 -0.73 1.61 -0.97
N PHE A 46 -0.68 1.25 0.32
CA PHE A 46 -1.77 0.52 0.98
C PHE A 46 -3.06 1.35 1.02
N SER A 47 -2.95 2.66 1.24
CA SER A 47 -4.11 3.56 1.18
C SER A 47 -4.77 3.55 -0.20
N ALA A 48 -3.98 3.57 -1.28
CA ALA A 48 -4.49 3.49 -2.65
C ALA A 48 -5.17 2.14 -2.93
N VAL A 49 -4.59 1.03 -2.45
CA VAL A 49 -5.20 -0.31 -2.56
C VAL A 49 -6.57 -0.33 -1.91
N THR A 50 -6.66 0.12 -0.66
CA THR A 50 -7.93 0.08 0.07
C THR A 50 -8.93 1.09 -0.48
N MET A 51 -8.49 2.28 -0.90
CA MET A 51 -9.36 3.21 -1.61
C MET A 51 -9.95 2.55 -2.86
N GLY A 52 -9.14 1.84 -3.65
CA GLY A 52 -9.59 1.07 -4.81
C GLY A 52 -10.61 -0.02 -4.47
N MET A 53 -10.38 -0.77 -3.38
CA MET A 53 -11.33 -1.77 -2.86
C MET A 53 -12.68 -1.12 -2.53
N VAL A 54 -12.68 -0.08 -1.69
CA VAL A 54 -13.94 0.52 -1.23
C VAL A 54 -14.65 1.24 -2.38
N MET A 55 -13.90 1.87 -3.30
CA MET A 55 -14.47 2.42 -4.53
C MET A 55 -15.13 1.34 -5.38
N PHE A 56 -14.48 0.20 -5.60
CA PHE A 56 -15.05 -0.91 -6.37
C PHE A 56 -16.32 -1.46 -5.71
N VAL A 57 -16.30 -1.72 -4.40
CA VAL A 57 -17.47 -2.25 -3.69
C VAL A 57 -18.66 -1.29 -3.80
N SER A 58 -18.45 0.02 -3.58
CA SER A 58 -19.54 0.99 -3.71
C SER A 58 -19.96 1.24 -5.16
N MET A 59 -19.03 1.21 -6.12
CA MET A 59 -19.35 1.41 -7.52
C MET A 59 -20.04 0.19 -8.12
N SER A 60 -19.76 -1.03 -7.66
CA SER A 60 -20.33 -2.25 -8.24
C SER A 60 -21.86 -2.28 -8.22
N THR A 61 -22.49 -1.67 -7.21
CA THR A 61 -23.95 -1.54 -7.14
C THR A 61 -24.48 -0.46 -8.07
N ASP A 62 -23.86 0.72 -8.08
CA ASP A 62 -24.27 1.84 -8.94
C ASP A 62 -24.07 1.51 -10.43
N TYR A 63 -22.96 0.87 -10.75
CA TYR A 63 -22.59 0.46 -12.11
C TYR A 63 -23.52 -0.64 -12.66
N ALA A 64 -23.97 -1.57 -11.82
CA ALA A 64 -24.93 -2.59 -12.25
C ALA A 64 -26.28 -1.96 -12.66
N VAL A 65 -26.73 -0.96 -11.89
CA VAL A 65 -27.95 -0.21 -12.20
C VAL A 65 -27.79 0.59 -13.51
N ASP A 66 -26.65 1.28 -13.68
CA ASP A 66 -26.38 2.09 -14.88
C ASP A 66 -26.28 1.27 -16.18
N GLN A 67 -25.84 0.02 -16.11
CA GLN A 67 -25.76 -0.88 -17.27
C GLN A 67 -27.07 -1.59 -17.59
N GLY A 68 -28.15 -1.34 -16.83
CA GLY A 68 -29.42 -2.04 -16.98
C GLY A 68 -29.35 -3.52 -16.59
N ILE A 69 -28.31 -3.91 -15.83
CA ILE A 69 -28.16 -5.26 -15.29
C ILE A 69 -29.12 -5.39 -14.11
N SER A 70 -29.82 -6.54 -14.04
CA SER A 70 -30.72 -6.82 -12.92
C SER A 70 -29.97 -6.70 -11.60
N SER A 71 -30.58 -6.08 -10.58
CA SER A 71 -29.98 -5.97 -9.24
C SER A 71 -29.58 -7.33 -8.65
N ALA A 72 -30.22 -8.42 -9.11
CA ALA A 72 -29.86 -9.79 -8.76
C ALA A 72 -28.48 -10.19 -9.28
N ASP A 73 -28.08 -9.71 -10.47
CA ASP A 73 -26.81 -10.07 -11.09
C ASP A 73 -25.64 -9.24 -10.57
N ALA A 74 -25.90 -8.03 -10.05
CA ALA A 74 -24.92 -7.17 -9.39
C ALA A 74 -24.21 -7.90 -8.24
N VAL A 75 -24.96 -8.74 -7.53
CA VAL A 75 -24.47 -9.53 -6.40
C VAL A 75 -23.39 -10.51 -6.85
N PHE A 76 -23.43 -11.04 -8.08
CA PHE A 76 -22.40 -11.95 -8.60
C PHE A 76 -21.04 -11.26 -8.77
N LEU A 77 -21.01 -9.94 -9.06
CA LEU A 77 -19.76 -9.18 -9.14
C LEU A 77 -19.04 -9.18 -7.79
N LEU A 78 -19.78 -8.92 -6.72
CA LEU A 78 -19.24 -8.91 -5.36
C LEU A 78 -18.84 -10.31 -4.88
N HIS A 79 -19.58 -11.35 -5.29
CA HIS A 79 -19.20 -12.74 -5.02
C HIS A 79 -17.90 -13.12 -5.74
N ALA A 80 -17.78 -12.81 -7.02
CA ALA A 80 -16.56 -13.07 -7.80
C ALA A 80 -15.34 -12.36 -7.21
N TYR A 81 -15.52 -11.09 -6.79
CA TYR A 81 -14.53 -10.32 -6.06
C TYR A 81 -14.11 -11.03 -4.76
N SER A 82 -15.08 -11.40 -3.92
CA SER A 82 -14.82 -11.96 -2.58
C SER A 82 -14.17 -13.35 -2.65
N ILE A 83 -14.63 -14.21 -3.55
CA ILE A 83 -14.05 -15.54 -3.77
C ILE A 83 -12.59 -15.39 -4.21
N SER A 84 -12.32 -14.50 -5.18
CA SER A 84 -10.96 -14.27 -5.68
C SER A 84 -10.05 -13.67 -4.61
N ASP A 85 -10.55 -12.72 -3.80
CA ASP A 85 -9.80 -12.14 -2.67
C ASP A 85 -9.40 -13.21 -1.66
N ILE A 86 -10.33 -14.07 -1.26
CA ILE A 86 -10.07 -15.14 -0.28
C ILE A 86 -9.08 -16.17 -0.84
N LEU A 87 -9.22 -16.59 -2.09
CA LEU A 87 -8.36 -17.60 -2.71
C LEU A 87 -6.93 -17.10 -2.92
N ILE A 88 -6.74 -15.83 -3.29
CA ILE A 88 -5.43 -15.30 -3.66
C ILE A 88 -4.57 -14.96 -2.43
N ARG A 89 -5.17 -14.69 -1.27
CA ARG A 89 -4.44 -14.43 0.00
C ARG A 89 -3.43 -15.53 0.35
N PRO A 90 -3.83 -16.82 0.53
CA PRO A 90 -2.90 -17.88 0.86
C PRO A 90 -1.91 -18.14 -0.29
N LEU A 91 -2.36 -18.08 -1.54
CA LEU A 91 -1.48 -18.25 -2.71
C LEU A 91 -0.36 -17.21 -2.74
N THR A 92 -0.67 -15.96 -2.41
CA THR A 92 0.31 -14.88 -2.37
C THR A 92 1.26 -15.03 -1.20
N GLY A 93 0.75 -15.43 -0.03
CA GLY A 93 1.60 -15.74 1.13
C GLY A 93 2.63 -16.82 0.80
N LEU A 94 2.17 -17.95 0.25
CA LEU A 94 3.05 -19.05 -0.19
C LEU A 94 4.02 -18.62 -1.31
N ALA A 95 3.59 -17.78 -2.25
CA ALA A 95 4.43 -17.30 -3.35
C ALA A 95 5.55 -16.36 -2.88
N VAL A 96 5.30 -15.58 -1.83
CA VAL A 96 6.33 -14.72 -1.21
C VAL A 96 7.25 -15.53 -0.31
N ASP A 97 6.71 -16.47 0.47
CA ASP A 97 7.50 -17.35 1.35
C ASP A 97 8.41 -18.31 0.58
N SER A 98 7.97 -18.80 -0.58
CA SER A 98 8.78 -19.64 -1.46
C SER A 98 9.90 -18.89 -2.20
N THR A 99 10.11 -17.59 -1.91
CA THR A 99 11.08 -16.69 -2.56
C THR A 99 10.90 -16.50 -4.07
N VAL A 100 9.84 -17.07 -4.66
CA VAL A 100 9.51 -16.96 -6.09
C VAL A 100 9.16 -15.52 -6.45
N LEU A 101 8.40 -14.82 -5.59
CA LEU A 101 8.01 -13.43 -5.79
C LEU A 101 8.55 -12.52 -4.68
N SER A 102 9.26 -11.47 -5.08
CA SER A 102 9.63 -10.40 -4.16
C SER A 102 8.43 -9.52 -3.82
N LEU A 103 8.32 -9.06 -2.57
CA LEU A 103 7.26 -8.14 -2.11
C LEU A 103 7.08 -6.94 -3.06
N GLU A 104 8.19 -6.39 -3.53
CA GLU A 104 8.23 -5.25 -4.45
C GLU A 104 7.65 -5.62 -5.82
N SER A 105 7.92 -6.83 -6.32
CA SER A 105 7.32 -7.34 -7.56
C SER A 105 5.83 -7.61 -7.41
N THR A 106 5.38 -8.14 -6.26
CA THR A 106 3.96 -8.38 -6.01
C THR A 106 3.17 -7.07 -5.93
N MET A 107 3.72 -6.05 -5.28
CA MET A 107 3.10 -4.70 -5.26
C MET A 107 2.98 -4.13 -6.66
N LEU A 108 4.05 -4.21 -7.47
CA LEU A 108 4.05 -3.74 -8.85
C LEU A 108 2.99 -4.46 -9.71
N LEU A 109 2.99 -5.80 -9.69
CA LEU A 109 2.03 -6.61 -10.44
C LEU A 109 0.59 -6.35 -9.99
N GLY A 110 0.38 -6.18 -8.68
CA GLY A 110 -0.91 -5.84 -8.12
C GLY A 110 -1.45 -4.49 -8.60
N PHE A 111 -0.62 -3.44 -8.64
CA PHE A 111 -1.03 -2.13 -9.17
C PHE A 111 -1.29 -2.17 -10.68
N LEU A 112 -0.47 -2.92 -11.43
CA LEU A 112 -0.67 -3.08 -12.88
C LEU A 112 -1.98 -3.81 -13.19
N ALA A 113 -2.22 -4.94 -12.52
CA ALA A 113 -3.45 -5.71 -12.69
C ALA A 113 -4.69 -4.92 -12.24
N GLN A 114 -4.58 -4.09 -11.20
CA GLN A 114 -5.66 -3.21 -10.75
C GLN A 114 -5.94 -2.10 -11.77
N ALA A 115 -4.92 -1.48 -12.36
CA ALA A 115 -5.09 -0.48 -13.42
C ALA A 115 -5.79 -1.09 -14.64
N ILE A 116 -5.37 -2.28 -15.07
CA ILE A 116 -5.99 -3.02 -16.18
C ILE A 116 -7.45 -3.33 -15.85
N ALA A 117 -7.76 -3.76 -14.63
CA ALA A 117 -9.14 -4.04 -14.23
C ALA A 117 -10.04 -2.79 -14.30
N PHE A 118 -9.54 -1.63 -13.87
CA PHE A 118 -10.27 -0.37 -14.00
C PHE A 118 -10.48 0.06 -15.45
N GLU A 119 -9.48 -0.08 -16.33
CA GLU A 119 -9.65 0.19 -17.76
C GLU A 119 -10.62 -0.79 -18.44
N MET A 120 -10.57 -2.07 -18.06
CA MET A 120 -11.52 -3.07 -18.55
C MET A 120 -12.96 -2.70 -18.16
N LEU A 121 -13.17 -2.23 -16.94
CA LEU A 121 -14.48 -1.76 -16.49
C LEU A 121 -14.92 -0.47 -17.19
N ALA A 122 -13.97 0.40 -17.57
CA ALA A 122 -14.28 1.66 -18.25
C ALA A 122 -14.71 1.44 -19.71
N TRP A 123 -14.06 0.53 -20.44
CA TRP A 123 -14.29 0.30 -21.86
C TRP A 123 -15.34 -0.77 -22.16
N PHE A 124 -15.40 -1.84 -21.36
CA PHE A 124 -16.25 -2.99 -21.68
C PHE A 124 -17.53 -3.00 -20.84
N ARG A 125 -18.66 -3.15 -21.53
CA ARG A 125 -20.00 -3.24 -20.93
C ARG A 125 -20.54 -4.68 -20.86
N ALA A 126 -19.80 -5.65 -21.38
CA ALA A 126 -20.23 -7.05 -21.37
C ALA A 126 -20.09 -7.65 -19.96
N LEU A 127 -21.16 -8.26 -19.45
CA LEU A 127 -21.23 -8.83 -18.10
C LEU A 127 -20.08 -9.80 -17.80
N HIS A 128 -19.71 -10.64 -18.77
CA HIS A 128 -18.59 -11.58 -18.66
C HIS A 128 -17.24 -10.87 -18.41
N VAL A 129 -17.00 -9.74 -19.11
CA VAL A 129 -15.77 -8.95 -18.94
C VAL A 129 -15.76 -8.24 -17.60
N ILE A 130 -16.92 -7.73 -17.16
CA ILE A 130 -17.10 -7.08 -15.86
C ILE A 130 -16.86 -8.10 -14.73
N LEU A 131 -17.34 -9.34 -14.85
CA LEU A 131 -17.07 -10.42 -13.89
C LEU A 131 -15.58 -10.75 -13.79
N VAL A 132 -14.89 -10.87 -14.93
CA VAL A 132 -13.45 -11.12 -14.96
C VAL A 132 -12.68 -9.96 -14.33
N ALA A 133 -13.04 -8.72 -14.64
CA ALA A 133 -12.43 -7.54 -14.04
C ALA A 133 -12.70 -7.47 -12.52
N SER A 134 -13.88 -7.88 -12.07
CA SER A 134 -14.25 -7.97 -10.64
C SER A 134 -13.40 -9.02 -9.91
N ALA A 135 -13.22 -10.19 -10.51
CA ALA A 135 -12.34 -11.24 -9.99
C ALA A 135 -10.88 -10.75 -9.94
N LEU A 136 -10.41 -10.06 -10.99
CA LEU A 136 -9.07 -9.49 -11.03
C LEU A 136 -8.86 -8.43 -9.93
N MET A 137 -9.85 -7.54 -9.72
CA MET A 137 -9.85 -6.59 -8.61
C MET A 137 -9.72 -7.30 -7.26
N GLY A 138 -10.51 -8.36 -7.03
CA GLY A 138 -10.44 -9.18 -5.81
C GLY A 138 -9.07 -9.81 -5.63
N ALA A 139 -8.51 -10.41 -6.69
CA ALA A 139 -7.18 -11.00 -6.68
C ALA A 139 -6.08 -9.98 -6.32
N THR A 140 -6.13 -8.78 -6.91
CA THR A 140 -5.14 -7.73 -6.61
C THR A 140 -5.27 -7.19 -5.19
N CYS A 141 -6.47 -7.17 -4.63
CA CYS A 141 -6.71 -6.73 -3.26
C CYS A 141 -6.20 -7.76 -2.26
N GLY A 142 -6.61 -9.03 -2.44
CA GLY A 142 -6.25 -10.13 -1.54
C GLY A 142 -4.75 -10.39 -1.50
N SER A 143 -4.07 -10.27 -2.65
CA SER A 143 -2.61 -10.39 -2.71
C SER A 143 -1.89 -9.30 -1.93
N ARG A 144 -2.32 -8.04 -2.02
CA ARG A 144 -1.61 -6.91 -1.39
C ARG A 144 -1.94 -6.76 0.08
N ILE A 145 -3.19 -6.90 0.50
CA ILE A 145 -3.58 -6.79 1.92
C ILE A 145 -2.87 -7.85 2.77
N ALA A 146 -2.74 -9.08 2.27
CA ALA A 146 -2.01 -10.15 2.96
C ALA A 146 -0.53 -9.81 3.19
N LEU A 147 0.06 -8.99 2.31
CA LEU A 147 1.48 -8.60 2.37
C LEU A 147 1.74 -7.35 3.20
N GLN A 148 0.71 -6.71 3.76
CA GLN A 148 0.87 -5.52 4.59
C GLN A 148 1.75 -5.80 5.82
N ALA A 149 1.40 -6.79 6.64
CA ALA A 149 2.19 -7.11 7.82
C ALA A 149 3.63 -7.56 7.50
N PRO A 150 3.88 -8.50 6.55
CA PRO A 150 5.23 -8.88 6.13
C PRO A 150 6.08 -7.70 5.61
N THR A 151 5.48 -6.77 4.86
CA THR A 151 6.18 -5.59 4.34
C THR A 151 6.65 -4.67 5.45
N LEU A 152 5.81 -4.44 6.47
CA LEU A 152 6.16 -3.60 7.61
C LEU A 152 7.22 -4.25 8.48
N VAL A 153 7.10 -5.56 8.74
CA VAL A 153 8.11 -6.30 9.49
C VAL A 153 9.47 -6.25 8.79
N LYS A 154 9.51 -6.40 7.47
CA LYS A 154 10.75 -6.31 6.69
C LYS A 154 11.39 -4.92 6.75
N ASN A 155 10.59 -3.85 6.73
CA ASN A 155 11.11 -2.47 6.66
C ASN A 155 11.43 -1.87 8.04
N PHE A 156 10.70 -2.24 9.09
CA PHE A 156 10.77 -1.59 10.40
C PHE A 156 10.99 -2.53 11.59
N GLY A 157 11.02 -3.84 11.35
CA GLY A 157 11.13 -4.87 12.39
C GLY A 157 9.80 -5.18 13.08
N MET A 158 9.76 -6.29 13.82
CA MET A 158 8.54 -6.71 14.54
C MET A 158 8.20 -5.83 15.75
N GLU A 159 9.19 -5.23 16.40
CA GLU A 159 9.01 -4.45 17.64
C GLU A 159 8.08 -3.25 17.48
N ASN A 160 8.12 -2.58 16.31
CA ASN A 160 7.33 -1.39 16.03
C ASN A 160 6.06 -1.69 15.19
N LEU A 161 5.78 -2.96 14.90
CA LEU A 161 4.73 -3.35 13.96
C LEU A 161 3.34 -2.79 14.32
N PRO A 162 2.83 -2.91 15.57
CA PRO A 162 1.51 -2.39 15.93
C PRO A 162 1.41 -0.87 15.74
N THR A 163 2.46 -0.15 16.14
CA THR A 163 2.53 1.31 16.02
C THR A 163 2.56 1.74 14.55
N MET A 164 3.31 1.03 13.69
CA MET A 164 3.35 1.30 12.25
C MET A 164 2.01 0.99 11.57
N ILE A 165 1.36 -0.13 11.89
CA ILE A 165 0.04 -0.48 11.37
C ILE A 165 -0.99 0.58 11.76
N GLY A 166 -0.97 1.04 13.03
CA GLY A 166 -1.86 2.09 13.50
C GLY A 166 -1.69 3.40 12.73
N ALA A 167 -0.45 3.85 12.55
CA ALA A 167 -0.16 5.07 11.80
C ALA A 167 -0.54 4.98 10.32
N MET A 168 -0.29 3.82 9.69
CA MET A 168 -0.74 3.58 8.31
C MET A 168 -2.26 3.56 8.20
N SER A 169 -2.95 2.93 9.16
CA SER A 169 -4.41 2.89 9.20
C SER A 169 -4.99 4.30 9.36
N TRP A 170 -4.33 5.15 10.14
CA TRP A 170 -4.70 6.57 10.26
C TRP A 170 -4.54 7.31 8.93
N CYS A 171 -3.40 7.16 8.24
CA CYS A 171 -3.20 7.73 6.91
C CYS A 171 -4.26 7.25 5.90
N MET A 172 -4.57 5.95 5.94
CA MET A 172 -5.59 5.34 5.10
C MET A 172 -6.98 5.90 5.39
N GLY A 173 -7.32 6.13 6.66
CA GLY A 173 -8.57 6.78 7.06
C GLY A 173 -8.70 8.20 6.50
N VAL A 174 -7.62 8.98 6.53
CA VAL A 174 -7.58 10.33 5.95
C VAL A 174 -7.80 10.29 4.44
N VAL A 175 -7.14 9.38 3.72
CA VAL A 175 -7.35 9.18 2.28
C VAL A 175 -8.79 8.75 1.98
N LEU A 176 -9.37 7.89 2.83
CA LEU A 176 -10.75 7.44 2.68
C LEU A 176 -11.77 8.56 2.92
N MET A 177 -11.46 9.54 3.78
CA MET A 177 -12.30 10.74 3.96
C MET A 177 -12.27 11.68 2.74
N LEU A 178 -11.18 11.70 1.98
CA LEU A 178 -11.08 12.47 0.73
C LEU A 178 -11.87 11.85 -0.44
N ARG A 179 -12.30 10.60 -0.30
CA ARG A 179 -13.05 9.88 -1.33
C ARG A 179 -14.43 10.50 -1.64
N PRO A 180 -15.35 10.72 -0.67
CA PRO A 180 -16.67 11.29 -0.95
C PRO A 180 -16.65 12.63 -1.72
N PRO A 181 -15.78 13.61 -1.43
CA PRO A 181 -15.74 14.84 -2.23
C PRO A 181 -15.19 14.62 -3.65
N ILE A 182 -14.26 13.67 -3.85
CA ILE A 182 -13.79 13.30 -5.19
C ILE A 182 -14.94 12.67 -5.99
N ILE A 183 -15.64 11.70 -5.40
CA ILE A 183 -16.76 11.01 -6.06
C ILE A 183 -17.90 12.01 -6.33
N GLY A 184 -18.22 12.87 -5.36
CA GLY A 184 -19.22 13.93 -5.50
C GLY A 184 -18.87 14.89 -6.63
N TYR A 185 -17.63 15.36 -6.72
CA TYR A 185 -17.18 16.23 -7.80
C TYR A 185 -17.37 15.58 -9.18
N PHE A 186 -16.93 14.33 -9.35
CA PHE A 186 -17.10 13.61 -10.62
C PHE A 186 -18.57 13.31 -10.95
N ARG A 187 -19.39 13.02 -9.94
CA ARG A 187 -20.83 12.76 -10.11
C ARG A 187 -21.59 14.03 -10.48
N ASP A 188 -21.28 15.14 -9.84
CA ASP A 188 -22.03 16.40 -9.96
C ASP A 188 -21.61 17.24 -11.18
N THR A 189 -20.37 17.11 -11.67
CA THR A 189 -19.89 17.92 -12.81
C THR A 189 -19.87 17.18 -14.15
N LEU A 190 -19.64 15.87 -14.17
CA LEU A 190 -19.44 15.11 -15.41
C LEU A 190 -20.56 14.10 -15.71
N GLY A 191 -21.38 13.74 -14.72
CA GLY A 191 -22.54 12.85 -14.90
C GLY A 191 -22.22 11.44 -15.40
N SER A 192 -20.94 11.04 -15.42
CA SER A 192 -20.49 9.75 -15.96
C SER A 192 -19.39 9.13 -15.10
N TYR A 193 -19.59 7.88 -14.67
CA TYR A 193 -18.63 7.11 -13.89
C TYR A 193 -17.37 6.70 -14.66
N THR A 194 -17.41 6.76 -16.00
CA THR A 194 -16.27 6.38 -16.85
C THR A 194 -15.05 7.28 -16.58
N GLY A 195 -15.27 8.57 -16.33
CA GLY A 195 -14.17 9.50 -15.97
C GLY A 195 -13.50 9.15 -14.64
N LEU A 196 -14.29 8.69 -13.66
CA LEU A 196 -13.77 8.25 -12.36
C LEU A 196 -12.90 6.99 -12.50
N MET A 197 -13.30 6.06 -13.37
CA MET A 197 -12.52 4.84 -13.64
C MET A 197 -11.19 5.13 -14.32
N HIS A 198 -11.16 6.02 -15.31
CA HIS A 198 -9.90 6.46 -15.94
C HIS A 198 -9.00 7.22 -14.95
N ALA A 199 -9.58 8.07 -14.09
CA ALA A 199 -8.80 8.74 -13.05
C ALA A 199 -8.21 7.74 -12.05
N ALA A 200 -8.97 6.73 -11.64
CA ALA A 200 -8.47 5.64 -10.80
C ALA A 200 -7.38 4.83 -11.50
N ALA A 201 -7.53 4.50 -12.79
CA ALA A 201 -6.52 3.81 -13.58
C ALA A 201 -5.23 4.65 -13.71
N ALA A 202 -5.35 5.95 -13.95
CA ALA A 202 -4.21 6.88 -14.02
C ALA A 202 -3.45 6.93 -12.69
N CYS A 203 -4.16 7.07 -11.56
CA CYS A 203 -3.55 7.03 -10.23
C CYS A 203 -2.81 5.71 -9.98
N ASN A 204 -3.41 4.57 -10.32
CA ASN A 204 -2.75 3.26 -10.19
C ASN A 204 -1.50 3.17 -11.09
N THR A 205 -1.56 3.72 -12.30
CA THR A 205 -0.42 3.74 -13.23
C THR A 205 0.75 4.57 -12.68
N LEU A 206 0.48 5.68 -11.99
CA LEU A 206 1.53 6.43 -11.28
C LEU A 206 2.22 5.57 -10.21
N PHE A 207 1.46 4.80 -9.43
CA PHE A 207 2.03 3.85 -8.48
C PHE A 207 2.83 2.74 -9.16
N VAL A 208 2.39 2.24 -10.32
CA VAL A 208 3.16 1.28 -11.13
C VAL A 208 4.52 1.88 -11.48
N VAL A 209 4.59 3.12 -11.94
CA VAL A 209 5.86 3.79 -12.28
C VAL A 209 6.77 3.91 -11.05
N VAL A 210 6.21 4.33 -9.90
CA VAL A 210 6.97 4.46 -8.64
C VAL A 210 7.54 3.12 -8.18
N TRP A 211 6.73 2.05 -8.18
CA TRP A 211 7.17 0.71 -7.77
C TRP A 211 8.11 0.06 -8.80
N ALA A 212 7.93 0.34 -10.09
CA ALA A 212 8.85 -0.09 -11.14
C ALA A 212 10.22 0.56 -10.94
N ALA A 213 10.26 1.88 -10.69
CA ALA A 213 11.49 2.60 -10.39
C ALA A 213 12.18 2.02 -9.14
N LYS A 214 11.43 1.75 -8.07
CA LYS A 214 11.95 1.13 -6.82
C LYS A 214 12.51 -0.27 -7.08
N LEU A 215 11.83 -1.08 -7.90
CA LEU A 215 12.29 -2.43 -8.27
C LEU A 215 13.56 -2.38 -9.12
N VAL A 216 13.61 -1.48 -10.11
CA VAL A 216 14.79 -1.27 -10.96
C VAL A 216 15.97 -0.80 -10.11
N GLN A 217 15.79 0.20 -9.24
CA GLN A 217 16.83 0.67 -8.32
C GLN A 217 17.37 -0.46 -7.45
N ARG A 218 16.49 -1.29 -6.88
CA ARG A 218 16.90 -2.44 -6.06
C ARG A 218 17.71 -3.45 -6.86
N ARG A 219 17.28 -3.77 -8.09
CA ARG A 219 18.05 -4.66 -8.98
C ARG A 219 19.40 -4.03 -9.31
N THR A 220 19.45 -2.77 -9.76
CA THR A 220 20.72 -2.09 -10.08
C THR A 220 21.68 -2.03 -8.90
N GLN A 221 21.19 -1.82 -7.67
CA GLN A 221 22.03 -1.86 -6.47
C GLN A 221 22.57 -3.27 -6.18
N CYS A 222 21.74 -4.31 -6.34
CA CYS A 222 22.17 -5.70 -6.19
C CYS A 222 23.26 -6.05 -7.21
N TRP A 223 23.05 -5.68 -8.48
CA TRP A 223 24.03 -5.85 -9.56
C TRP A 223 25.32 -5.05 -9.31
N ARG A 224 25.22 -3.83 -8.76
CA ARG A 224 26.41 -3.04 -8.39
C ARG A 224 27.20 -3.70 -7.27
N LYS A 225 26.53 -4.21 -6.24
CA LYS A 225 27.15 -4.91 -5.11
C LYS A 225 27.80 -6.23 -5.55
N GLU A 226 27.16 -6.96 -6.46
CA GLU A 226 27.72 -8.18 -7.01
C GLU A 226 28.96 -7.92 -7.90
N ARG A 227 28.98 -6.81 -8.65
CA ARG A 227 30.19 -6.37 -9.36
C ARG A 227 31.33 -6.02 -8.40
N ASP A 228 31.02 -5.28 -7.33
CA ASP A 228 32.00 -4.86 -6.31
C ASP A 228 32.59 -6.06 -5.54
N CYS A 229 31.78 -7.08 -5.24
CA CYS A 229 32.23 -8.34 -4.64
C CYS A 229 33.03 -9.25 -5.58
N ARG A 230 32.97 -9.06 -6.91
CA ARG A 230 33.84 -9.78 -7.86
C ARG A 230 35.20 -9.11 -8.07
N THR A 231 35.40 -7.89 -7.58
CA THR A 231 36.65 -7.13 -7.72
C THR A 231 37.69 -7.20 -6.59
N PRO A 232 37.59 -8.01 -5.52
CA PRO A 232 38.74 -8.25 -4.63
C PRO A 232 39.53 -9.49 -5.10
N GLU A 233 40.82 -9.32 -5.41
CA GLU A 233 41.85 -10.36 -5.71
C GLU A 233 42.11 -10.82 -7.17
N GLU A 234 42.12 -9.93 -8.17
CA GLU A 234 42.89 -10.18 -9.42
C GLU A 234 43.93 -9.08 -9.69
N THR A 235 44.73 -8.73 -8.68
CA THR A 235 45.89 -7.83 -8.90
C THR A 235 47.09 -8.11 -8.00
N THR A 236 47.32 -9.39 -7.66
CA THR A 236 48.64 -9.80 -7.13
C THR A 236 49.07 -11.13 -7.75
N CYS A 237 49.67 -11.05 -8.94
CA CYS A 237 50.69 -11.99 -9.42
C CYS A 237 51.94 -11.18 -9.75
#